data_AF-A0A963NV57-F1
#
_entry.id   AF-A0A963NV57-F1
#
_cell.length_a   1.000
_cell.length_b   1.000
_cell.length_c   1.000
_cell.angle_alpha   90.00
_cell.angle_beta   90.00
_cell.angle_gamma   90.00
#
_symmetry.space_group_name_H-M   'P 1'
#
loop_
_entity.id
_entity.type
_entity.pdbx_description
1 polymer ?
#
loop_
_entity_poly.entity_id
_entity_poly.type
_entity_poly.pdbx_seq_one_letter_code
_entity_poly.pdbx_strand_id
1 'polypeptide(L)'
;AGISDVVLFSVSLASEVLIVATPEPTSLTDAYAAIKVLAMQQQRQHIRLVVNQAARPGDGRAITGQLQQVLERFVTTHSGRPLRLIHMGDIPADNAVREAVMRRQLLLLQVPGCPAALAISQLAGKIEETLLTRAA
;
A
#
# COMPACT_ATOMS: atom_id res chain seq x y z
N ALA A 1 10.62 13.08 -4.26
CA ALA A 1 9.51 13.90 -3.73
C ALA A 1 9.42 13.61 -2.23
N GLY A 2 9.35 14.64 -1.38
CA GLY A 2 9.30 14.47 0.08
C GLY A 2 7.86 14.42 0.59
N ILE A 3 7.61 13.64 1.63
CA ILE A 3 6.32 13.68 2.32
C ILE A 3 6.22 15.02 3.04
N SER A 4 5.25 15.83 2.64
CA SER A 4 4.95 17.10 3.31
C SER A 4 4.39 16.89 4.71
N ASP A 5 4.65 17.83 5.62
CA ASP A 5 4.07 17.84 6.97
C ASP A 5 2.54 17.73 6.96
N VAL A 6 1.86 18.27 5.95
CA VAL A 6 0.40 18.16 5.79
C VAL A 6 -0.02 16.70 5.58
N VAL A 7 0.75 15.93 4.81
CA VAL A 7 0.50 14.50 4.57
C VAL A 7 0.75 13.72 5.86
N LEU A 8 1.84 14.01 6.57
CA LEU A 8 2.12 13.36 7.86
C LEU A 8 1.02 13.66 8.88
N PHE A 9 0.58 14.91 9.00
CA PHE A 9 -0.50 15.29 9.89
C PHE A 9 -1.80 14.55 9.55
N SER A 10 -2.16 14.46 8.27
CA SER A 10 -3.36 13.72 7.85
C SER A 10 -3.25 12.23 8.20
N VAL A 11 -2.07 11.63 8.01
CA VAL A 11 -1.81 10.22 8.34
C VAL A 11 -1.77 9.98 9.85
N SER A 12 -1.39 10.96 10.68
CA SER A 12 -1.39 10.78 12.14
C SER A 12 -2.79 10.61 12.72
N LEU A 13 -3.80 11.21 12.09
CA LEU A 13 -5.21 11.11 12.47
C LEU A 13 -5.87 9.80 12.03
N ALA A 14 -5.29 9.11 11.05
CA ALA A 14 -5.85 7.87 10.52
C ALA A 14 -5.65 6.70 11.50
N SER A 15 -6.69 5.89 11.72
CA SER A 15 -6.55 4.63 12.48
C SER A 15 -5.63 3.65 11.74
N GLU A 16 -5.78 3.59 10.42
CA GLU A 16 -5.06 2.65 9.57
C GLU A 16 -4.35 3.35 8.40
N VAL A 17 -3.16 2.86 8.06
CA VAL A 17 -2.33 3.39 6.98
C VAL A 17 -2.06 2.31 5.95
N LEU A 18 -2.43 2.60 4.70
CA LEU A 18 -2.21 1.77 3.52
C LEU A 18 -1.28 2.49 2.56
N ILE A 19 -0.07 1.97 2.39
CA ILE A 19 0.89 2.44 1.40
C ILE A 19 0.59 1.74 0.07
N VAL A 20 0.62 2.50 -1.02
CA VAL A 20 0.52 1.97 -2.38
C VAL A 20 1.86 2.20 -3.08
N ALA A 21 2.45 1.16 -3.64
CA ALA A 21 3.71 1.24 -4.39
C ALA A 21 3.62 0.40 -5.67
N THR A 22 4.40 0.74 -6.69
CA THR A 22 4.60 -0.12 -7.85
C THR A 22 5.85 -0.98 -7.67
N PRO A 23 6.02 -2.07 -8.46
CA PRO A 23 7.27 -2.85 -8.48
C PRO A 23 8.51 -2.07 -8.95
N GLU A 24 8.35 -0.82 -9.38
CA GLU A 24 9.45 -0.01 -9.87
C GLU A 24 10.39 0.39 -8.72
N PRO A 25 11.73 0.29 -8.89
CA PRO A 25 12.70 0.57 -7.82
C PRO A 25 12.56 1.96 -7.17
N THR A 26 12.19 2.96 -7.95
CA THR A 26 11.94 4.33 -7.46
C THR A 26 10.72 4.39 -6.55
N SER A 27 9.61 3.77 -6.93
CA SER A 27 8.40 3.70 -6.09
C SER A 27 8.65 2.95 -4.79
N LEU A 28 9.45 1.87 -4.81
CA LEU A 28 9.80 1.12 -3.61
C LEU A 28 10.73 1.91 -2.68
N THR A 29 11.64 2.70 -3.25
CA THR A 29 12.51 3.60 -2.47
C THR A 29 11.71 4.70 -1.79
N ASP A 30 10.75 5.30 -2.49
CA ASP A 30 9.84 6.31 -1.93
C ASP A 30 8.93 5.69 -0.85
N ALA A 31 8.39 4.49 -1.08
CA ALA A 31 7.61 3.75 -0.09
C ALA A 31 8.43 3.42 1.16
N TYR A 32 9.68 2.99 1.01
CA TYR A 32 10.60 2.78 2.13
C TYR A 32 10.81 4.06 2.94
N ALA A 33 11.09 5.18 2.27
CA ALA A 33 11.29 6.46 2.94
C ALA A 33 10.03 6.88 3.71
N ALA A 34 8.86 6.69 3.11
CA ALA A 34 7.58 6.94 3.75
C ALA A 34 7.37 6.11 5.02
N ILE A 35 7.57 4.81 4.89
CA ILE A 35 7.43 3.86 5.98
C ILE A 35 8.40 4.20 7.11
N LYS A 36 9.65 4.55 6.80
CA LYS A 36 10.65 4.95 7.79
C LYS A 36 10.20 6.19 8.57
N VAL A 37 9.69 7.21 7.89
CA VAL A 37 9.20 8.43 8.54
C VAL A 37 8.01 8.11 9.46
N LEU A 38 7.04 7.30 9.00
CA LEU A 38 5.89 6.88 9.80
C LEU A 38 6.29 6.06 11.03
N ALA A 39 7.25 5.15 10.87
CA ALA A 39 7.77 4.34 11.98
C ALA A 39 8.53 5.19 13.01
N MET A 40 9.33 6.16 12.55
CA MET A 40 10.16 6.97 13.44
C MET A 40 9.39 8.10 14.12
N GLN A 41 8.57 8.84 13.38
CA GLN A 41 7.88 10.04 13.88
C GLN A 41 6.51 9.75 14.48
N GLN A 42 5.79 8.77 13.94
CA GLN A 42 4.43 8.42 14.40
C GLN A 42 4.38 7.10 15.16
N GLN A 43 5.54 6.47 15.37
CA GLN A 43 5.68 5.21 16.10
C GLN A 43 4.77 4.07 15.58
N ARG A 44 4.36 4.14 14.31
CA ARG A 44 3.50 3.13 13.68
C ARG A 44 4.24 1.79 13.64
N GLN A 45 3.63 0.75 14.18
CA GLN A 45 4.21 -0.61 14.24
C GLN A 45 3.67 -1.53 13.15
N HIS A 46 2.49 -1.23 12.62
CA HIS A 46 1.85 -1.99 11.56
C HIS A 46 1.58 -1.05 10.40
N ILE A 47 2.17 -1.35 9.25
CA ILE A 47 1.92 -0.62 8.01
C ILE A 47 1.47 -1.62 6.97
N ARG A 48 0.47 -1.25 6.17
CA ARG A 48 -0.07 -2.10 5.11
C ARG A 48 0.45 -1.67 3.76
N LEU A 49 0.66 -2.63 2.86
CA LEU A 49 1.16 -2.38 1.51
C LEU A 49 0.22 -3.01 0.47
N VAL A 50 -0.11 -2.22 -0.54
CA VAL A 50 -0.69 -2.69 -1.81
C VAL A 50 0.36 -2.50 -2.90
N VAL A 51 0.60 -3.56 -3.67
CA VAL A 51 1.46 -3.48 -4.84
C VAL A 51 0.58 -3.23 -6.06
N ASN A 52 0.66 -2.03 -6.61
CA ASN A 52 -0.08 -1.62 -7.79
C ASN A 52 0.74 -1.85 -9.06
N GLN A 53 0.08 -2.07 -10.19
CA GLN A 53 0.73 -2.39 -11.47
C GLN A 53 1.66 -3.61 -11.39
N ALA A 54 1.25 -4.65 -10.64
CA ALA A 54 1.97 -5.90 -10.57
C ALA A 54 2.01 -6.57 -11.95
N ALA A 55 3.19 -7.03 -12.37
CA ALA A 55 3.38 -7.71 -13.65
C ALA A 55 2.80 -9.13 -13.62
N ARG A 56 2.99 -9.85 -12.51
CA ARG A 56 2.47 -11.20 -12.31
C ARG A 56 1.75 -11.34 -10.97
N PRO A 57 0.71 -12.17 -10.88
CA PRO A 57 0.10 -12.52 -9.60
C PRO A 57 1.15 -13.08 -8.63
N GLY A 58 1.19 -12.57 -7.41
CA GLY A 58 2.10 -13.05 -6.36
C GLY A 58 3.45 -12.31 -6.27
N ASP A 59 3.83 -11.52 -7.27
CA ASP A 59 5.06 -10.70 -7.22
C ASP A 59 5.04 -9.76 -6.02
N GLY A 60 3.88 -9.21 -5.66
CA GLY A 60 3.81 -8.23 -4.57
C GLY A 60 4.04 -8.81 -3.19
N ARG A 61 3.80 -10.12 -2.97
CA ARG A 61 4.22 -10.78 -1.72
C ARG A 61 5.74 -10.83 -1.60
N ALA A 62 6.43 -11.17 -2.68
CA ALA A 62 7.89 -11.20 -2.71
C ALA A 62 8.48 -9.81 -2.50
N ILE A 63 7.93 -8.79 -3.18
CA ILE A 63 8.31 -7.38 -3.02
C ILE A 63 8.09 -6.91 -1.58
N THR A 64 6.93 -7.25 -0.99
CA THR A 64 6.65 -6.92 0.42
C THR A 64 7.68 -7.55 1.36
N GLY A 65 8.04 -8.82 1.13
CA GLY A 65 9.05 -9.52 1.93
C GLY A 65 10.44 -8.90 1.82
N GLN A 66 10.86 -8.52 0.60
CA GLN A 66 12.13 -7.82 0.39
C GLN A 66 12.14 -6.47 1.11
N LEU A 67 11.06 -5.69 0.99
CA LEU A 67 10.95 -4.40 1.65
C LEU A 67 10.93 -4.56 3.18
N GLN A 68 10.24 -5.58 3.72
CA GLN A 68 10.26 -5.94 5.14
C GLN A 68 11.69 -6.19 5.64
N GLN A 69 12.50 -6.97 4.91
CA GLN A 69 13.90 -7.25 5.28
C GLN A 69 14.76 -5.98 5.32
N VAL A 70 14.57 -5.08 4.36
CA VAL A 70 15.27 -3.78 4.33
C VAL A 70 14.84 -2.93 5.53
N LEU A 71 13.55 -2.88 5.85
CA LEU A 71 13.03 -2.16 7.00
C LEU A 71 13.56 -2.71 8.32
N GLU A 72 13.57 -4.02 8.51
CA GLU A 72 14.12 -4.67 9.71
C GLU A 72 15.60 -4.36 9.92
N ARG A 73 16.37 -4.27 8.82
CA ARG A 73 17.81 -4.00 8.88
C ARG A 73 18.14 -2.53 9.18
N PHE A 74 17.33 -1.59 8.70
CA PHE A 74 17.70 -0.17 8.67
C PHE A 74 16.77 0.77 9.44
N VAL A 75 15.63 0.29 9.93
CA VAL A 75 14.65 1.08 10.68
C VAL A 75 14.54 0.56 12.12
N THR A 76 15.24 1.24 13.02
CA THR A 76 15.11 1.01 14.46
C THR A 76 13.94 1.81 15.00
N THR A 77 12.92 1.13 15.51
CA THR A 77 11.77 1.78 16.16
C THR A 77 12.10 2.15 17.61
N HIS A 78 11.49 3.23 18.12
CA HIS A 78 11.69 3.66 19.51
C HIS A 78 11.21 2.62 20.54
N SER A 79 10.27 1.76 20.17
CA SER A 79 9.73 0.69 21.02
C SER A 79 10.62 -0.54 21.10
N GLY A 80 11.68 -0.62 20.29
CA GLY A 80 12.51 -1.82 20.13
C GLY A 80 11.78 -3.00 19.47
N ARG A 81 10.53 -2.81 19.01
CA ARG A 81 9.75 -3.83 18.30
C ARG A 81 9.93 -3.66 16.79
N PRO A 82 10.09 -4.75 16.03
CA PRO A 82 10.21 -4.65 14.59
C PRO A 82 8.91 -4.10 14.00
N LEU A 83 9.05 -3.16 13.07
CA LEU A 83 7.95 -2.74 12.22
C LEU A 83 7.45 -3.95 11.41
N ARG A 84 6.14 -4.14 11.31
CA ARG A 84 5.53 -5.18 10.50
C ARG A 84 4.83 -4.60 9.28
N LEU A 85 5.30 -4.98 8.10
CA LEU A 85 4.67 -4.68 6.82
C LEU A 85 3.68 -5.80 6.46
N ILE A 86 2.42 -5.43 6.23
CA ILE A 86 1.32 -6.36 5.97
C ILE A 86 0.92 -6.24 4.50
N HIS A 87 1.09 -7.32 3.74
CA HIS A 87 0.63 -7.37 2.35
C HIS A 87 -0.90 -7.43 2.28
N MET A 88 -1.50 -6.42 1.64
CA MET A 88 -2.95 -6.33 1.49
C MET A 88 -3.43 -6.89 0.16
N GLY A 89 -2.70 -6.70 -0.92
CA GLY A 89 -3.06 -7.27 -2.22
C GLY A 89 -2.21 -6.72 -3.36
N ASP A 90 -2.44 -7.31 -4.53
CA ASP A 90 -1.77 -6.95 -5.78
C ASP A 90 -2.82 -6.47 -6.77
N ILE A 91 -2.62 -5.27 -7.34
CA ILE A 91 -3.43 -4.77 -8.45
C ILE A 91 -2.61 -4.98 -9.73
N PRO A 92 -3.06 -5.80 -10.69
CA PRO A 92 -2.30 -6.06 -11.90
C PRO A 92 -2.24 -4.81 -12.79
N ALA A 93 -1.17 -4.73 -13.59
CA ALA A 93 -1.12 -3.74 -14.67
C ALA A 93 -2.23 -4.03 -15.69
N ASP A 94 -3.06 -3.04 -16.00
CA ASP A 94 -4.26 -3.21 -16.82
C ASP A 94 -4.54 -1.94 -17.65
N ASN A 95 -4.66 -2.11 -18.97
CA ASN A 95 -4.96 -1.02 -19.90
C ASN A 95 -6.33 -0.38 -19.62
N ALA A 96 -7.28 -1.12 -19.06
CA ALA A 96 -8.60 -0.59 -18.71
C ALA A 96 -8.52 0.59 -17.72
N VAL A 97 -7.50 0.61 -16.86
CA VAL A 97 -7.25 1.74 -15.93
C VAL A 97 -6.93 3.01 -16.72
N ARG A 98 -6.02 2.91 -17.69
CA ARG A 98 -5.63 4.04 -18.54
C ARG A 98 -6.82 4.54 -19.36
N GLU A 99 -7.57 3.64 -19.97
CA GLU A 99 -8.76 3.98 -20.75
C GLU A 99 -9.83 4.69 -19.91
N ALA A 100 -10.06 4.22 -18.67
CA ALA A 100 -11.01 4.84 -17.75
C ALA A 100 -10.58 6.27 -17.37
N VAL A 101 -9.28 6.47 -17.08
CA VAL A 101 -8.72 7.79 -16.81
C VAL A 101 -8.89 8.73 -18.02
N MET A 102 -8.57 8.25 -19.24
CA MET A 102 -8.72 9.06 -20.46
C MET A 102 -10.15 9.49 -20.71
N ARG A 103 -11.13 8.66 -20.35
CA ARG A 103 -12.56 8.96 -20.46
C ARG A 103 -13.13 9.73 -19.27
N ARG A 104 -12.32 10.03 -18.25
CA ARG A 104 -12.75 10.67 -16.99
C ARG A 104 -13.87 9.88 -16.29
N GLN A 105 -13.78 8.56 -16.33
CA GLN A 105 -14.74 7.65 -15.70
C GLN A 105 -14.03 6.78 -14.66
N LEU A 106 -14.76 6.36 -13.63
CA LEU A 106 -14.24 5.44 -12.62
C LEU A 106 -14.12 4.04 -13.21
N LEU A 107 -12.97 3.40 -13.03
CA LEU A 107 -12.71 2.04 -13.53
C LEU A 107 -13.82 1.06 -13.13
N LEU A 108 -14.19 1.06 -11.85
CA LEU A 108 -15.21 0.17 -11.29
C LEU A 108 -16.60 0.37 -11.89
N LEU A 109 -16.90 1.58 -12.41
CA LEU A 109 -18.19 1.85 -13.08
C LEU A 109 -18.14 1.50 -14.57
N GLN A 110 -16.99 1.72 -15.21
CA GLN A 110 -16.85 1.54 -16.65
C GLN A 110 -16.55 0.09 -17.05
N VAL A 111 -15.64 -0.58 -16.34
CA VAL A 111 -15.17 -1.94 -16.65
C VAL A 111 -15.01 -2.76 -15.36
N PRO A 112 -16.11 -3.03 -14.61
CA PRO A 112 -16.04 -3.72 -13.31
C PRO A 112 -15.41 -5.12 -13.36
N GLY A 113 -15.45 -5.80 -14.51
CA GLY A 113 -14.92 -7.15 -14.69
C GLY A 113 -13.44 -7.20 -15.11
N CYS A 114 -12.76 -6.08 -15.27
CA CYS A 114 -11.34 -6.10 -15.65
C CYS A 114 -10.46 -6.58 -14.48
N PRO A 115 -9.27 -7.17 -14.75
CA PRO A 115 -8.37 -7.66 -13.71
C PRO A 115 -8.09 -6.65 -12.59
N ALA A 116 -7.83 -5.39 -12.92
CA ALA A 116 -7.59 -4.35 -11.91
C ALA A 116 -8.83 -4.04 -11.06
N ALA A 117 -10.02 -3.98 -11.66
CA ALA A 117 -11.27 -3.72 -10.94
C ALA A 117 -11.64 -4.87 -9.98
N LEU A 118 -11.45 -6.11 -10.43
CA LEU A 118 -11.64 -7.30 -9.59
C LEU A 118 -10.66 -7.31 -8.41
N ALA A 119 -9.38 -6.99 -8.64
CA ALA A 119 -8.38 -6.90 -7.58
C ALA A 119 -8.71 -5.80 -6.56
N ILE A 120 -9.17 -4.63 -7.00
CA ILE A 120 -9.62 -3.54 -6.10
C ILE A 120 -10.83 -3.99 -5.28
N SER A 121 -11.78 -4.71 -5.89
CA SER A 121 -12.96 -5.24 -5.18
C SER A 121 -12.56 -6.26 -4.11
N GLN A 122 -11.60 -7.14 -4.41
CA GLN A 122 -11.05 -8.09 -3.43
C GLN A 122 -10.31 -7.38 -2.28
N LEU A 123 -9.54 -6.33 -2.60
CA LEU A 123 -8.88 -5.50 -1.60
C LEU A 123 -9.89 -4.84 -0.66
N ALA A 124 -10.99 -4.32 -1.20
CA ALA A 124 -12.06 -3.73 -0.41
C ALA A 124 -12.68 -4.74 0.57
N GLY A 125 -13.02 -5.96 0.10
CA GLY A 125 -13.52 -7.03 0.97
C GLY A 125 -12.53 -7.41 2.07
N LYS A 126 -11.23 -7.47 1.75
CA LYS A 126 -10.19 -7.73 2.76
C LYS A 126 -10.07 -6.61 3.79
N ILE A 127 -10.23 -5.35 3.39
CA ILE A 127 -10.25 -4.20 4.32
C ILE A 127 -11.45 -4.32 5.27
N GLU A 128 -12.62 -4.64 4.74
CA GLU A 128 -13.84 -4.82 5.54
C GLU A 128 -13.68 -5.94 6.58
N GLU A 129 -13.18 -7.10 6.16
CA GLU A 129 -12.98 -8.26 7.03
C GLU A 129 -11.88 -8.02 8.08
N THR A 130 -10.75 -7.45 7.67
CA THR A 130 -9.57 -7.40 8.53
C THR A 130 -9.45 -6.14 9.37
N LEU A 131 -10.05 -5.02 8.94
CA LEU A 131 -9.85 -3.70 9.56
C LEU A 131 -11.13 -3.12 10.14
N LEU A 132 -12.25 -3.19 9.40
CA LEU A 132 -13.49 -2.56 9.82
C LEU A 132 -14.27 -3.42 10.80
N THR A 133 -14.41 -4.72 10.52
CA THR A 133 -15.19 -5.65 11.37
C THR A 133 -14.53 -5.90 12.73
N ARG A 134 -13.20 -5.74 12.84
CA ARG A 134 -12.47 -5.86 14.12
C ARG A 134 -12.56 -4.62 15.01
N ALA A 135 -13.01 -3.49 14.47
CA ALA A 135 -13.12 -2.22 15.17
C ALA A 135 -14.53 -1.94 15.73
N ALA A 136 -15.51 -2.79 15.38
CA ALA A 136 -16.89 -2.78 15.88
C ALA A 136 -17.06 -3.78 17.03
#